data_AF-A0A3A8FUZ4-F1
#
_entry.id   AF-A0A3A8FUZ4-F1
#
_cell.length_a   1.000
_cell.length_b   1.000
_cell.length_c   1.000
_cell.angle_alpha   90.00
_cell.angle_beta   90.00
_cell.angle_gamma   90.00
#
_symmetry.space_group_name_H-M   'P 1'
#
loop_
_entity.id
_entity.type
_entity.pdbx_description
1 polymer ?
#
loop_
_entity_poly.entity_id
_entity_poly.type
_entity_poly.pdbx_seq_one_letter_code
_entity_poly.pdbx_strand_id
1 'polypeptide(L)'
;MTVTATAARAAWLTTFRLLQRYHRYEVVNLEPLLRPGAKLLVGYHGRPLAVDLCMLTVTLHDRLGYLPHGIAHGAFDRIPGMRQVADGLGFVTGDGPLLAEAVKKGEHILVQPGGTREGCRDFRHRYRVDWGERLGYLRLAVHYGLPIVPIAGHGMDDAYVGLNDGYAWGKRVGLPGRLPLWLGVGATGLWPLSLPFPVKMTQWVGEPLTTHLNPGFDAADRESLLTVHREVTGAVQGLLDAARDYQRMR
;
A
#
# COMPACT_ATOMS: atom_id res chain seq x y z
N MET A 1 -19.66 -14.27 9.28
CA MET A 1 -19.16 -14.09 7.90
C MET A 1 -20.13 -14.77 6.93
N THR A 2 -20.47 -14.12 5.81
CA THR A 2 -21.30 -14.71 4.75
C THR A 2 -20.48 -15.69 3.91
N VAL A 3 -21.13 -16.66 3.25
CA VAL A 3 -20.46 -17.65 2.36
C VAL A 3 -19.60 -16.95 1.29
N THR A 4 -20.09 -15.84 0.74
CA THR A 4 -19.37 -15.01 -0.24
C THR A 4 -18.10 -14.38 0.33
N ALA A 5 -18.12 -13.89 1.58
CA ALA A 5 -16.95 -13.32 2.23
C ALA A 5 -15.87 -14.38 2.50
N THR A 6 -16.28 -15.58 2.91
CA THR A 6 -15.36 -16.72 3.10
C THR A 6 -14.70 -17.14 1.79
N ALA A 7 -15.46 -17.22 0.70
CA ALA A 7 -14.93 -17.55 -0.62
C ALA A 7 -13.96 -16.47 -1.16
N ALA A 8 -14.32 -15.19 -0.99
CA ALA A 8 -13.47 -14.07 -1.39
C ALA A 8 -12.12 -14.08 -0.63
N ARG A 9 -12.15 -14.28 0.70
CA ARG A 9 -10.94 -14.41 1.51
C ARG A 9 -10.09 -15.60 1.08
N ALA A 10 -10.69 -16.77 0.85
CA ALA A 10 -9.96 -17.96 0.40
C ALA A 10 -9.29 -17.73 -0.98
N ALA A 11 -10.00 -17.11 -1.92
CA ALA A 11 -9.47 -16.76 -3.24
C ALA A 11 -8.31 -15.75 -3.15
N TRP A 12 -8.44 -14.74 -2.28
CA TRP A 12 -7.38 -13.78 -2.02
C TRP A 12 -6.12 -14.45 -1.48
N LEU A 13 -6.25 -15.20 -0.38
CA LEU A 13 -5.13 -15.91 0.24
C LEU A 13 -4.45 -16.84 -0.76
N THR A 14 -5.23 -17.59 -1.54
CA THR A 14 -4.68 -18.52 -2.54
C THR A 14 -3.93 -17.78 -3.64
N THR A 15 -4.55 -16.75 -4.22
CA THR A 15 -3.95 -15.95 -5.31
C THR A 15 -2.63 -15.33 -4.88
N PHE A 16 -2.62 -14.65 -3.74
CA PHE A 16 -1.42 -13.94 -3.30
C PHE A 16 -0.35 -14.87 -2.73
N ARG A 17 -0.67 -16.07 -2.22
CA ARG A 17 0.35 -17.10 -1.95
C ARG A 17 1.03 -17.61 -3.22
N LEU A 18 0.27 -17.77 -4.31
CA LEU A 18 0.85 -18.14 -5.61
C LEU A 18 1.76 -17.03 -6.13
N LEU A 19 1.33 -15.77 -6.02
CA LEU A 19 2.16 -14.62 -6.39
C LEU A 19 3.41 -14.49 -5.52
N GLN A 20 3.32 -14.79 -4.21
CA GLN A 20 4.49 -14.84 -3.33
C GLN A 20 5.54 -15.82 -3.86
N ARG A 21 5.10 -17.01 -4.33
CA ARG A 21 6.01 -17.99 -4.93
C ARG A 21 6.57 -17.52 -6.27
N TYR A 22 5.70 -17.02 -7.16
CA TYR A 22 6.10 -16.53 -8.49
C TYR A 22 7.14 -15.41 -8.41
N HIS A 23 6.96 -14.48 -7.47
CA HIS A 23 7.86 -13.35 -7.23
C HIS A 23 8.96 -13.61 -6.21
N ARG A 24 9.13 -14.85 -5.71
CA ARG A 24 10.11 -15.19 -4.67
C ARG A 24 10.08 -14.16 -3.52
N TYR A 25 8.86 -13.84 -3.10
CA TYR A 25 8.55 -12.72 -2.22
C TYR A 25 9.10 -12.97 -0.83
N GLU A 26 9.82 -11.99 -0.29
CA GLU A 26 10.40 -12.03 1.05
C GLU A 26 9.96 -10.79 1.82
N VAL A 27 9.76 -10.95 3.13
CA VAL A 27 9.55 -9.82 4.04
C VAL A 27 10.79 -9.67 4.90
N VAL A 28 11.35 -8.46 4.91
CA VAL A 28 12.52 -8.09 5.70
C VAL A 28 12.05 -7.28 6.91
N ASN A 29 12.52 -7.67 8.10
CA ASN A 29 12.22 -7.04 9.40
C ASN A 29 10.72 -7.05 9.75
N LEU A 30 10.04 -8.21 9.69
CA LEU A 30 8.60 -8.31 9.97
C LEU A 30 8.24 -8.07 11.46
N GLU A 31 9.21 -8.19 12.35
CA GLU A 31 9.08 -8.20 13.80
C GLU A 31 8.30 -7.01 14.38
N PRO A 32 8.48 -5.75 13.92
CA PRO A 32 7.70 -4.61 14.40
C PRO A 32 6.19 -4.80 14.24
N LEU A 33 5.74 -5.46 13.17
CA LEU A 33 4.32 -5.72 12.92
C LEU A 33 3.76 -6.85 13.81
N LEU A 34 4.61 -7.74 14.32
CA LEU A 34 4.16 -8.84 15.18
C LEU A 34 3.96 -8.43 16.64
N ARG A 35 4.44 -7.24 17.03
CA ARG A 35 4.23 -6.70 18.38
C ARG A 35 2.73 -6.41 18.61
N PRO A 36 2.22 -6.49 19.86
CA PRO A 36 0.82 -6.17 20.15
C PRO A 36 0.38 -4.76 19.73
N GLY A 37 -0.94 -4.58 19.58
CA GLY A 37 -1.58 -3.31 19.26
C GLY A 37 -1.70 -3.01 17.77
N ALA A 38 -2.76 -2.29 17.40
CA ALA A 38 -3.00 -1.84 16.05
C ALA A 38 -1.88 -0.87 15.59
N LYS A 39 -1.55 -0.94 14.30
CA LYS A 39 -0.49 -0.14 13.67
C LYS A 39 -1.04 0.42 12.37
N LEU A 40 -0.60 1.63 12.00
CA LEU A 40 -0.87 2.19 10.69
C LEU A 40 0.32 1.91 9.78
N LEU A 41 0.16 0.95 8.89
CA LEU A 41 1.15 0.61 7.87
C LEU A 41 1.04 1.62 6.74
N VAL A 42 2.09 2.42 6.56
CA VAL A 42 2.13 3.48 5.55
C VAL A 42 3.24 3.18 4.56
N GLY A 43 2.91 3.12 3.27
CA GLY A 43 3.90 2.67 2.30
C GLY A 43 3.80 3.23 0.89
N TYR A 44 4.83 2.91 0.13
CA TYR A 44 4.94 3.19 -1.29
C TYR A 44 3.94 2.34 -2.10
N HIS A 45 3.29 2.93 -3.11
CA HIS A 45 2.41 2.20 -4.03
C HIS A 45 3.16 1.79 -5.29
N GLY A 46 3.61 0.53 -5.33
CA GLY A 46 4.23 -0.04 -6.53
C GLY A 46 3.28 -0.12 -7.73
N ARG A 47 3.82 -0.01 -8.95
CA ARG A 47 3.01 0.00 -10.19
C ARG A 47 2.40 -1.35 -10.54
N PRO A 48 1.24 -1.40 -11.20
CA PRO A 48 0.15 -0.43 -11.13
C PRO A 48 -0.81 -0.71 -9.97
N LEU A 49 -0.73 -1.90 -9.36
CA LEU A 49 -1.74 -2.41 -8.41
C LEU A 49 -1.25 -2.64 -6.98
N ALA A 50 0.00 -2.31 -6.63
CA ALA A 50 0.57 -2.63 -5.32
C ALA A 50 0.39 -4.12 -4.92
N VAL A 51 0.75 -5.04 -5.82
CA VAL A 51 0.64 -6.50 -5.56
C VAL A 51 1.56 -6.93 -4.41
N ASP A 52 2.71 -6.26 -4.25
CA ASP A 52 3.61 -6.38 -3.11
C ASP A 52 2.89 -6.22 -1.77
N LEU A 53 2.02 -5.23 -1.66
CA LEU A 53 1.24 -4.96 -0.47
C LEU A 53 0.16 -6.01 -0.22
N CYS A 54 -0.49 -6.47 -1.28
CA CYS A 54 -1.47 -7.54 -1.19
C CYS A 54 -0.81 -8.84 -0.69
N MET A 55 0.41 -9.14 -1.15
CA MET A 55 1.21 -10.25 -0.62
C MET A 55 1.60 -10.05 0.85
N LEU A 56 1.86 -8.82 1.31
CA LEU A 56 2.08 -8.54 2.73
C LEU A 56 0.84 -8.88 3.58
N THR A 57 -0.38 -8.61 3.08
CA THR A 57 -1.61 -8.95 3.82
C THR A 57 -1.73 -10.44 4.10
N VAL A 58 -1.29 -11.29 3.16
CA VAL A 58 -1.26 -12.75 3.35
C VAL A 58 -0.23 -13.15 4.39
N THR A 59 0.98 -12.58 4.33
CA THR A 59 2.01 -12.83 5.35
C THR A 59 1.47 -12.48 6.74
N LEU A 60 0.83 -11.32 6.89
CA LEU A 60 0.27 -10.88 8.17
C LEU A 60 -0.89 -11.76 8.62
N HIS A 61 -1.76 -12.18 7.69
CA HIS A 61 -2.80 -13.16 7.98
C HIS A 61 -2.24 -14.46 8.53
N ASP A 62 -1.20 -15.00 7.90
CA ASP A 62 -0.60 -16.27 8.31
C ASP A 62 0.12 -16.18 9.66
N ARG A 63 0.55 -14.98 10.07
CA ARG A 63 1.24 -14.74 11.34
C ARG A 63 0.34 -14.26 12.47
N LEU A 64 -0.72 -13.52 12.17
CA LEU A 64 -1.57 -12.81 13.13
C LEU A 64 -3.02 -13.31 13.16
N GLY A 65 -3.44 -14.11 12.16
CA GLY A 65 -4.80 -14.67 12.06
C GLY A 65 -5.85 -13.76 11.43
N TYR A 66 -5.50 -12.52 11.08
CA TYR A 66 -6.39 -11.54 10.47
C TYR A 66 -5.75 -10.84 9.27
N LEU A 67 -6.59 -10.33 8.35
CA LEU A 67 -6.12 -9.48 7.25
C LEU A 67 -6.08 -8.03 7.72
N PRO A 68 -5.02 -7.26 7.44
CA PRO A 68 -5.01 -5.82 7.66
C PRO A 68 -6.13 -5.12 6.89
N HIS A 69 -6.68 -4.07 7.48
CA HIS A 69 -7.74 -3.25 6.91
C HIS A 69 -7.14 -2.20 5.98
N GLY A 70 -7.27 -2.40 4.67
CA GLY A 70 -6.86 -1.41 3.66
C GLY A 70 -7.83 -0.23 3.61
N ILE A 71 -7.29 0.99 3.54
CA ILE A 71 -8.07 2.20 3.25
C ILE A 71 -8.04 2.46 1.74
N ALA A 72 -9.12 2.12 1.05
CA ALA A 72 -9.27 2.36 -0.39
C ALA A 72 -10.06 3.65 -0.64
N HIS A 73 -9.54 4.55 -1.49
CA HIS A 73 -10.26 5.75 -1.93
C HIS A 73 -10.48 5.76 -3.44
N GLY A 74 -11.73 5.91 -3.87
CA GLY A 74 -12.16 6.53 -5.12
C GLY A 74 -12.01 5.75 -6.44
N ALA A 75 -10.92 5.01 -6.62
CA ALA A 75 -10.69 4.21 -7.84
C ALA A 75 -11.15 2.75 -7.68
N PHE A 76 -10.96 2.18 -6.48
CA PHE A 76 -11.35 0.81 -6.14
C PHE A 76 -12.86 0.59 -6.27
N ASP A 77 -13.66 1.57 -5.84
CA ASP A 77 -15.13 1.51 -5.88
C ASP A 77 -15.70 1.50 -7.31
N ARG A 78 -14.90 1.90 -8.30
CA ARG A 78 -15.33 2.00 -9.71
C ARG A 78 -15.00 0.75 -10.52
N ILE A 79 -14.27 -0.21 -9.95
CA ILE A 79 -13.96 -1.49 -10.61
C ILE A 79 -15.09 -2.49 -10.30
N PRO A 80 -15.81 -3.02 -11.31
CA PRO A 80 -16.85 -4.01 -11.07
C PRO A 80 -16.33 -5.23 -10.30
N GLY A 81 -17.07 -5.67 -9.28
CA GLY A 81 -16.70 -6.81 -8.44
C GLY A 81 -15.72 -6.49 -7.30
N MET A 82 -15.08 -5.31 -7.32
CA MET A 82 -14.06 -4.95 -6.34
C MET A 82 -14.64 -4.59 -4.97
N ARG A 83 -15.89 -4.10 -4.92
CA ARG A 83 -16.61 -3.87 -3.67
C ARG A 83 -16.82 -5.16 -2.89
N GLN A 84 -17.20 -6.24 -3.58
CA GLN A 84 -17.40 -7.56 -2.96
C GLN A 84 -16.08 -8.14 -2.43
N VAL A 85 -14.98 -7.88 -3.13
CA VAL A 85 -13.62 -8.22 -2.68
C VAL A 85 -13.26 -7.38 -1.45
N ALA A 86 -13.44 -6.05 -1.50
CA ALA A 86 -13.18 -5.16 -0.38
C ALA A 86 -13.99 -5.56 0.88
N ASP A 87 -15.28 -5.81 0.73
CA ASP A 87 -16.18 -6.25 1.81
C ASP A 87 -15.73 -7.62 2.37
N GLY A 88 -15.33 -8.55 1.51
CA GLY A 88 -14.85 -9.88 1.91
C GLY A 88 -13.50 -9.88 2.63
N LEU A 89 -12.68 -8.86 2.38
CA LEU A 89 -11.37 -8.66 3.00
C LEU A 89 -11.40 -7.74 4.21
N GLY A 90 -12.54 -7.08 4.46
CA GLY A 90 -12.67 -6.08 5.50
C GLY A 90 -11.98 -4.75 5.17
N PHE A 91 -11.73 -4.45 3.89
CA PHE A 91 -11.23 -3.13 3.50
C PHE A 91 -12.26 -2.07 3.85
N VAL A 92 -11.78 -0.94 4.38
CA VAL A 92 -12.64 0.15 4.84
C VAL A 92 -12.55 1.33 3.87
N THR A 93 -13.68 2.00 3.64
CA THR A 93 -13.78 3.19 2.78
C THR A 93 -13.57 4.47 3.59
N GLY A 94 -12.48 4.51 4.37
CA GLY A 94 -12.12 5.66 5.23
C GLY A 94 -12.39 5.45 6.72
N ASP A 95 -12.39 6.57 7.44
CA ASP A 95 -12.65 6.60 8.89
C ASP A 95 -14.13 6.33 9.20
N GLY A 96 -14.40 5.47 10.18
CA GLY A 96 -15.76 5.08 10.55
C GLY A 96 -15.83 3.91 11.54
N PRO A 97 -17.04 3.45 11.89
CA PRO A 97 -17.24 2.46 12.96
C PRO A 97 -16.47 1.15 12.75
N LEU A 98 -16.39 0.67 11.51
CA LEU A 98 -15.65 -0.57 11.20
C LEU A 98 -14.15 -0.43 11.48
N LEU A 99 -13.58 0.74 11.18
CA LEU A 99 -12.17 1.03 11.43
C LEU A 99 -11.90 1.15 12.93
N ALA A 100 -12.79 1.83 13.67
CA ALA A 100 -12.69 1.94 15.12
C ALA A 100 -12.73 0.57 15.81
N GLU A 101 -13.61 -0.34 15.36
CA GLU A 101 -13.67 -1.70 15.88
C GLU A 101 -12.43 -2.52 15.53
N ALA A 102 -11.86 -2.37 14.32
CA ALA A 102 -10.59 -3.01 13.96
C ALA A 102 -9.44 -2.53 14.87
N VAL A 103 -9.34 -1.22 15.11
CA VAL A 103 -8.33 -0.65 16.01
C VAL A 103 -8.47 -1.21 17.43
N LYS A 104 -9.70 -1.29 17.96
CA LYS A 104 -9.97 -1.86 19.29
C LYS A 104 -9.53 -3.33 19.39
N LYS A 105 -9.65 -4.10 18.30
CA LYS A 105 -9.18 -5.49 18.22
C LYS A 105 -7.67 -5.62 18.06
N GLY A 106 -6.95 -4.50 17.88
CA GLY A 106 -5.52 -4.51 17.60
C GLY A 106 -5.18 -4.86 16.15
N GLU A 107 -6.15 -4.79 15.24
CA GLU A 107 -5.98 -5.14 13.83
C GLU A 107 -5.30 -4.00 13.07
N HIS A 108 -4.32 -4.34 12.23
CA HIS A 108 -3.55 -3.37 11.46
C HIS A 108 -4.37 -2.66 10.39
N ILE A 109 -4.01 -1.39 10.14
CA ILE A 109 -4.58 -0.56 9.10
C ILE A 109 -3.51 -0.27 8.08
N LEU A 110 -3.89 -0.21 6.82
CA LEU A 110 -2.94 -0.11 5.72
C LEU A 110 -3.35 1.00 4.75
N VAL A 111 -2.38 1.85 4.41
CA VAL A 111 -2.61 3.01 3.53
C VAL A 111 -1.39 3.29 2.67
N GLN A 112 -1.64 3.65 1.42
CA GLN A 112 -0.62 4.15 0.50
C GLN A 112 -0.98 5.57 0.09
N PRO A 113 -0.40 6.60 0.73
CA PRO A 113 -0.84 7.98 0.53
C PRO A 113 -0.79 8.45 -0.93
N GLY A 114 0.20 8.03 -1.71
CA GLY A 114 0.26 8.38 -3.13
C GLY A 114 -0.76 7.65 -4.01
N GLY A 115 -1.21 6.46 -3.60
CA GLY A 115 -2.30 5.71 -4.22
C GLY A 115 -2.09 5.49 -5.72
N THR A 116 -3.19 5.55 -6.49
CA THR A 116 -3.18 5.36 -7.94
C THR A 116 -2.30 6.38 -8.68
N ARG A 117 -2.07 7.58 -8.12
CA ARG A 117 -1.14 8.54 -8.73
C ARG A 117 0.28 7.98 -8.75
N GLU A 118 0.73 7.34 -7.67
CA GLU A 118 2.06 6.71 -7.64
C GLU A 118 2.13 5.47 -8.54
N GLY A 119 1.11 4.62 -8.48
CA GLY A 119 1.03 3.37 -9.24
C GLY A 119 0.91 3.55 -10.77
N CYS A 120 0.39 4.69 -11.23
CA CYS A 120 0.20 4.96 -12.67
C CYS A 120 1.21 5.98 -13.25
N ARG A 121 2.42 6.06 -12.71
CA ARG A 121 3.49 6.90 -13.29
C ARG A 121 4.26 6.16 -14.37
N ASP A 122 4.99 6.92 -15.18
CA ASP A 122 5.97 6.33 -16.08
C ASP A 122 7.16 5.73 -15.31
N PHE A 123 7.89 4.82 -15.97
CA PHE A 123 8.98 4.04 -15.39
C PHE A 123 10.13 4.89 -14.81
N ARG A 124 10.31 6.15 -15.24
CA ARG A 124 11.39 7.02 -14.76
C ARG A 124 11.20 7.43 -13.31
N HIS A 125 9.96 7.35 -12.81
CA HIS A 125 9.62 7.62 -11.42
C HIS A 125 9.63 6.37 -10.54
N ARG A 126 10.27 5.26 -10.97
CA ARG A 126 10.30 4.05 -10.15
C ARG A 126 11.02 4.27 -8.83
N TYR A 127 10.50 3.65 -7.78
CA TYR A 127 11.06 3.70 -6.42
C TYR A 127 11.26 5.12 -5.90
N ARG A 128 10.35 6.04 -6.24
CA ARG A 128 10.35 7.43 -5.77
C ARG A 128 9.04 7.76 -5.07
N VAL A 129 9.10 7.94 -3.76
CA VAL A 129 7.95 8.37 -2.97
C VAL A 129 7.50 9.77 -3.42
N ASP A 130 6.22 9.93 -3.74
CA ASP A 130 5.62 11.21 -4.12
C ASP A 130 4.17 11.30 -3.63
N TRP A 131 4.04 11.68 -2.36
CA TRP A 131 2.75 11.81 -1.68
C TRP A 131 2.19 13.24 -1.69
N GLY A 132 2.96 14.22 -2.18
CA GLY A 132 2.61 15.64 -2.07
C GLY A 132 2.36 16.04 -0.63
N GLU A 133 1.24 16.72 -0.37
CA GLU A 133 0.83 17.14 0.98
C GLU A 133 -0.40 16.36 1.46
N ARG A 134 -0.44 15.05 1.20
CA ARG A 134 -1.54 14.18 1.61
C ARG A 134 -1.41 13.80 3.08
N LEU A 135 -2.05 14.58 3.95
CA LEU A 135 -1.95 14.45 5.41
C LEU A 135 -3.04 13.58 6.05
N GLY A 136 -3.98 13.01 5.27
CA GLY A 136 -5.13 12.28 5.80
C GLY A 136 -4.75 11.08 6.67
N TYR A 137 -3.68 10.36 6.32
CA TYR A 137 -3.19 9.22 7.09
C TYR A 137 -2.61 9.63 8.45
N LEU A 138 -2.00 10.83 8.56
CA LEU A 138 -1.49 11.35 9.83
C LEU A 138 -2.64 11.73 10.75
N ARG A 139 -3.67 12.37 10.22
CA ARG A 139 -4.89 12.69 10.98
C ARG A 139 -5.52 11.42 11.55
N LEU A 140 -5.56 10.36 10.75
CA LEU A 140 -6.02 9.05 11.19
C LEU A 140 -5.14 8.46 12.28
N ALA A 141 -3.82 8.50 12.10
CA ALA A 141 -2.86 7.98 13.08
C ALA A 141 -2.98 8.69 14.43
N VAL A 142 -3.15 10.01 14.44
CA VAL A 142 -3.39 10.80 15.65
C VAL A 142 -4.75 10.44 16.26
N HIS A 143 -5.81 10.40 15.45
CA HIS A 143 -7.18 10.13 15.94
C HIS A 143 -7.28 8.82 16.72
N TYR A 144 -6.61 7.77 16.23
CA TYR A 144 -6.63 6.44 16.84
C TYR A 144 -5.41 6.13 17.72
N GLY A 145 -4.49 7.07 17.90
CA GLY A 145 -3.26 6.86 18.67
C GLY A 145 -2.35 5.76 18.09
N LEU A 146 -2.32 5.60 16.76
CA LEU A 146 -1.63 4.51 16.09
C LEU A 146 -0.16 4.86 15.81
N PRO A 147 0.81 4.00 16.20
CA PRO A 147 2.16 4.11 15.68
C PRO A 147 2.16 3.87 14.16
N ILE A 148 2.95 4.66 13.43
CA ILE A 148 3.08 4.55 11.98
C ILE A 148 4.24 3.62 11.67
N VAL A 149 4.00 2.52 10.96
CA VAL A 149 5.07 1.63 10.50
C VAL A 149 5.31 1.87 9.01
N PRO A 150 6.47 2.45 8.63
CA PRO A 150 6.81 2.65 7.23
C PRO A 150 7.08 1.30 6.57
N ILE A 151 6.50 1.08 5.39
CA ILE A 151 6.69 -0.14 4.61
C ILE A 151 7.02 0.21 3.15
N ALA A 152 7.91 -0.57 2.53
CA ALA A 152 8.34 -0.35 1.17
C ALA A 152 8.56 -1.66 0.41
N GLY A 153 7.85 -1.85 -0.71
CA GLY A 153 8.08 -2.98 -1.61
C GLY A 153 9.07 -2.62 -2.71
N HIS A 154 10.15 -3.39 -2.81
CA HIS A 154 11.07 -3.36 -3.93
C HIS A 154 10.77 -4.53 -4.87
N GLY A 155 10.87 -4.30 -6.19
CA GLY A 155 10.55 -5.27 -7.24
C GLY A 155 9.20 -5.00 -7.92
N MET A 156 8.21 -4.43 -7.20
CA MET A 156 6.88 -4.18 -7.78
C MET A 156 6.93 -3.26 -8.99
N ASP A 157 7.77 -2.22 -8.96
CA ASP A 157 7.93 -1.31 -10.08
C ASP A 157 8.64 -1.92 -11.28
N ASP A 158 9.38 -3.02 -11.10
CA ASP A 158 10.03 -3.76 -12.19
C ASP A 158 9.14 -4.88 -12.74
N ALA A 159 8.02 -5.19 -12.08
CA ALA A 159 7.03 -6.15 -12.56
C ALA A 159 6.29 -5.66 -13.81
N TYR A 160 6.28 -4.35 -14.03
CA TYR A 160 5.74 -3.71 -15.23
C TYR A 160 6.55 -2.49 -15.64
N VAL A 161 6.81 -2.35 -16.95
CA VAL A 161 7.40 -1.13 -17.51
C VAL A 161 6.30 -0.13 -17.83
N GLY A 162 6.15 0.92 -17.02
CA GLY A 162 5.17 1.98 -17.26
C GLY A 162 5.60 2.92 -18.39
N LEU A 163 4.82 2.99 -19.46
CA LEU A 163 5.16 3.73 -20.68
C LEU A 163 4.78 5.22 -20.61
N ASN A 164 3.88 5.59 -19.72
CA ASN A 164 3.37 6.95 -19.61
C ASN A 164 2.95 7.31 -18.16
N ASP A 165 2.75 8.60 -17.92
CA ASP A 165 2.01 9.08 -16.75
C ASP A 165 0.51 9.01 -17.05
N GLY A 166 -0.20 8.12 -16.36
CA GLY A 166 -1.59 7.80 -16.66
C GLY A 166 -2.55 8.97 -16.45
N TYR A 167 -2.29 9.83 -15.47
CA TYR A 167 -3.15 11.00 -15.22
C TYR A 167 -2.93 12.09 -16.26
N ALA A 168 -1.68 12.38 -16.63
CA ALA A 168 -1.36 13.33 -17.68
C ALA A 168 -1.92 12.88 -19.02
N TRP A 169 -1.83 11.58 -19.33
CA TRP A 169 -2.38 11.01 -20.56
C TRP A 169 -3.91 11.01 -20.56
N GLY A 170 -4.54 10.59 -19.46
CA GLY A 170 -6.01 10.65 -19.31
C GLY A 170 -6.55 12.06 -19.52
N LYS A 171 -5.88 13.07 -18.95
CA LYS A 171 -6.21 14.49 -19.19
C LYS A 171 -6.06 14.87 -20.66
N ARG A 172 -4.99 14.44 -21.33
CA ARG A 172 -4.73 14.75 -22.74
C ARG A 172 -5.81 14.21 -23.69
N VAL A 173 -6.36 13.03 -23.39
CA VAL A 173 -7.41 12.41 -24.22
C VAL A 173 -8.84 12.76 -23.76
N GLY A 174 -8.99 13.70 -22.82
CA GLY A 174 -10.30 14.19 -22.38
C GLY A 174 -11.10 13.23 -21.48
N LEU A 175 -10.43 12.28 -20.81
CA LEU A 175 -11.14 11.40 -19.87
C LEU A 175 -11.68 12.21 -18.67
N PRO A 176 -12.88 11.87 -18.17
CA PRO A 176 -13.49 12.54 -17.04
C PRO A 176 -12.63 12.43 -15.77
N GLY A 177 -12.77 13.47 -14.93
CA GLY A 177 -11.93 13.78 -13.77
C GLY A 177 -11.25 12.60 -13.06
N ARG A 178 -9.91 12.63 -13.08
CA ARG A 178 -9.01 11.78 -12.29
C ARG A 178 -8.99 10.29 -12.66
N LEU A 179 -9.43 9.90 -13.85
CA LEU A 179 -9.21 8.54 -14.34
C LEU A 179 -7.82 8.44 -15.01
N PRO A 180 -6.90 7.60 -14.50
CA PRO A 180 -5.62 7.38 -15.18
C PRO A 180 -5.82 6.48 -16.41
N LEU A 181 -5.25 6.90 -17.55
CA LEU A 181 -5.05 6.05 -18.71
C LEU A 181 -3.59 5.60 -18.77
N TRP A 182 -3.28 4.56 -18.01
CA TRP A 182 -1.92 4.05 -17.89
C TRP A 182 -1.68 2.88 -18.84
N LEU A 183 -0.61 2.98 -19.62
CA LEU A 183 -0.11 1.95 -20.51
C LEU A 183 1.19 1.41 -19.95
N GLY A 184 1.30 0.09 -19.89
CA GLY A 184 2.49 -0.59 -19.40
C GLY A 184 2.76 -1.87 -20.17
N VAL A 185 3.98 -2.37 -20.05
CA VAL A 185 4.41 -3.67 -20.60
C VAL A 185 4.68 -4.62 -19.43
N GLY A 186 4.12 -5.82 -19.50
CA GLY A 186 4.43 -6.94 -18.61
C GLY A 186 4.92 -8.14 -19.42
N ALA A 187 4.98 -9.31 -18.78
CA ALA A 187 5.50 -10.55 -19.36
C ALA A 187 4.77 -11.02 -20.62
N THR A 188 3.48 -10.71 -20.76
CA THR A 188 2.63 -11.22 -21.85
C THR A 188 2.11 -10.12 -22.78
N GLY A 189 2.72 -8.93 -22.76
CA GLY A 189 2.35 -7.81 -23.63
C GLY A 189 1.86 -6.58 -22.86
N LEU A 190 0.78 -5.95 -23.32
CA LEU A 190 0.29 -4.67 -22.79
C LEU A 190 -0.68 -4.81 -21.62
N TRP A 191 -0.49 -3.98 -20.60
CA TRP A 191 -1.47 -3.74 -19.54
C TRP A 191 -2.79 -3.21 -20.13
N PRO A 192 -3.99 -3.64 -19.65
CA PRO A 192 -4.25 -4.43 -18.44
C PRO A 192 -4.29 -5.95 -18.61
N LEU A 193 -4.07 -6.47 -19.82
CA LEU A 193 -4.15 -7.91 -20.09
C LEU A 193 -2.83 -8.64 -19.80
N SER A 194 -1.76 -7.89 -19.52
CA SER A 194 -0.44 -8.44 -19.30
C SER A 194 -0.20 -8.90 -17.87
N LEU A 195 0.40 -10.08 -17.74
CA LEU A 195 0.89 -10.61 -16.47
C LEU A 195 2.17 -9.89 -16.02
N PRO A 196 2.45 -9.79 -14.71
CA PRO A 196 3.67 -9.16 -14.23
C PRO A 196 4.91 -9.97 -14.63
N PHE A 197 6.02 -9.29 -14.90
CA PHE A 197 7.33 -9.94 -15.06
C PHE A 197 7.70 -10.75 -13.82
N PRO A 198 8.39 -11.90 -13.96
CA PRO A 198 8.78 -12.76 -12.84
C PRO A 198 9.97 -12.18 -12.06
N VAL A 199 9.81 -11.00 -11.47
CA VAL A 199 10.82 -10.29 -10.68
C VAL A 199 10.82 -10.76 -9.23
N LYS A 200 11.99 -10.70 -8.57
CA LYS A 200 12.05 -10.90 -7.12
C LYS A 200 11.43 -9.68 -6.43
N MET A 201 10.57 -9.91 -5.46
CA MET A 201 9.99 -8.85 -4.65
C MET A 201 10.42 -8.97 -3.18
N THR A 202 10.81 -7.85 -2.57
CA THR A 202 11.14 -7.79 -1.14
C THR A 202 10.35 -6.68 -0.49
N GLN A 203 9.62 -7.01 0.56
CA GLN A 203 8.87 -6.07 1.37
C GLN A 203 9.67 -5.71 2.61
N TRP A 204 10.02 -4.45 2.74
CA TRP A 204 10.77 -3.92 3.86
C TRP A 204 9.81 -3.26 4.84
N VAL A 205 10.04 -3.52 6.11
CA VAL A 205 9.28 -2.97 7.23
C VAL A 205 10.26 -2.19 8.11
N GLY A 206 9.99 -0.92 8.34
CA GLY A 206 10.82 -0.07 9.18
C GLY A 206 10.38 -0.06 10.64
N GLU A 207 11.11 0.70 11.46
CA GLU A 207 10.73 0.90 12.86
C GLU A 207 9.48 1.78 12.99
N PRO A 208 8.64 1.55 14.02
CA PRO A 208 7.46 2.38 14.26
C PRO A 208 7.83 3.83 14.60
N LEU A 209 7.20 4.77 13.93
CA LEU A 209 7.29 6.20 14.17
C LEU A 209 6.13 6.65 15.06
N THR A 210 6.45 7.42 16.10
CA THR A 210 5.50 7.89 17.12
C THR A 210 5.58 9.39 17.37
N THR A 211 6.28 10.16 16.53
CA THR A 211 6.47 11.61 16.69
C THR A 211 5.14 12.35 16.82
N HIS A 212 4.11 11.94 16.07
CA HIS A 212 2.75 12.50 16.14
C HIS A 212 1.97 12.13 17.41
N LEU A 213 2.51 11.26 18.26
CA LEU A 213 1.92 10.85 19.54
C LEU A 213 2.62 11.49 20.75
N ASN A 214 3.68 12.27 20.52
CA ASN A 214 4.43 12.90 21.60
C ASN A 214 3.59 13.97 22.31
N PRO A 215 3.76 14.14 23.64
CA PRO A 215 3.21 15.28 24.35
C PRO A 215 3.67 16.60 23.69
N GLY A 216 2.73 17.45 23.30
CA GLY A 216 3.01 18.74 22.65
C GLY A 216 2.91 18.72 21.11
N PHE A 217 2.63 17.58 20.48
CA PHE A 217 2.30 17.55 19.06
C PHE A 217 0.95 18.23 18.80
N ASP A 218 0.91 19.23 17.92
CA ASP A 218 -0.32 19.91 17.50
C ASP A 218 -0.82 19.35 16.16
N ALA A 219 -1.92 18.59 16.21
CA ALA A 219 -2.56 18.01 15.03
C ALA A 219 -3.46 18.99 14.26
N ALA A 220 -3.75 20.17 14.84
CA ALA A 220 -4.44 21.27 14.17
C ALA A 220 -3.46 22.12 13.35
N ASP A 221 -2.20 22.23 13.79
CA ASP A 221 -1.15 22.91 13.04
C ASP A 221 -0.72 22.12 11.79
N ARG A 222 -0.79 22.79 10.64
CA ARG A 222 -0.41 22.22 9.35
C ARG A 222 1.09 21.95 9.27
N GLU A 223 1.93 22.83 9.81
CA GLU A 223 3.39 22.67 9.69
C GLU A 223 3.91 21.53 10.57
N SER A 224 3.32 21.34 11.74
CA SER A 224 3.53 20.16 12.60
C SER A 224 3.22 18.87 11.84
N LEU A 225 2.06 18.79 11.17
CA LEU A 225 1.71 17.64 10.32
C LEU A 225 2.67 17.47 9.14
N LEU A 226 3.08 18.55 8.46
CA LEU A 226 4.01 18.47 7.34
C LEU A 226 5.41 18.01 7.78
N THR A 227 5.82 18.32 9.00
CA THR A 227 7.09 17.85 9.57
C THR A 227 7.09 16.34 9.75
N VAL A 228 6.06 15.80 10.40
CA VAL A 228 5.91 14.33 10.52
C VAL A 228 5.68 13.69 9.15
N HIS A 229 4.98 14.37 8.23
CA HIS A 229 4.80 13.87 6.87
C HIS A 229 6.14 13.65 6.16
N ARG A 230 7.07 14.60 6.29
CA ARG A 230 8.44 14.49 5.74
C ARG A 230 9.25 13.38 6.41
N GLU A 231 9.06 13.18 7.71
CA GLU A 231 9.68 12.07 8.45
C GLU A 231 9.22 10.72 7.88
N VAL A 232 7.90 10.51 7.73
CA VAL A 232 7.34 9.25 7.24
C VAL A 232 7.71 9.02 5.77
N THR A 233 7.63 10.05 4.90
CA THR A 233 8.05 9.91 3.49
C THR A 233 9.54 9.60 3.38
N GLY A 234 10.38 10.26 4.18
CA GLY A 234 11.82 10.00 4.27
C GLY A 234 12.12 8.58 4.73
N ALA A 235 11.40 8.06 5.73
CA ALA A 235 11.56 6.69 6.20
C ALA A 235 11.20 5.66 5.13
N VAL A 236 10.06 5.82 4.43
CA VAL A 236 9.67 4.91 3.34
C VAL A 236 10.66 5.00 2.16
N GLN A 237 11.12 6.19 1.80
CA GLN A 237 12.13 6.37 0.76
C GLN A 237 13.45 5.69 1.16
N GLY A 238 13.88 5.85 2.41
CA GLY A 238 15.07 5.18 2.95
C GLY A 238 14.98 3.65 2.87
N LEU A 239 13.81 3.06 3.14
CA LEU A 239 13.60 1.61 2.96
C LEU A 239 13.71 1.19 1.48
N LEU A 240 13.18 1.97 0.54
CA LEU A 240 13.34 1.69 -0.90
C LEU A 240 14.81 1.76 -1.34
N ASP A 241 15.55 2.75 -0.85
CA ASP A 241 16.97 2.92 -1.17
C ASP A 241 17.82 1.78 -0.58
N ALA A 242 17.57 1.40 0.67
CA ALA A 242 18.22 0.25 1.29
C ALA A 242 17.93 -1.07 0.56
N ALA A 243 16.67 -1.27 0.13
CA ALA A 243 16.27 -2.44 -0.62
C ALA A 243 17.01 -2.56 -1.96
N ARG A 244 17.18 -1.43 -2.68
CA ARG A 244 17.94 -1.39 -3.94
C ARG A 244 19.38 -1.83 -3.73
N ASP A 245 20.01 -1.33 -2.67
CA ASP A 245 21.42 -1.61 -2.39
C ASP A 245 21.61 -3.08 -1.96
N TYR A 246 20.67 -3.65 -1.21
CA TYR A 246 20.63 -5.08 -0.88
C TYR A 246 20.58 -5.98 -2.13
N GLN A 247 19.79 -5.61 -3.14
CA GLN A 247 19.70 -6.38 -4.40
C GLN A 247 20.97 -6.30 -5.25
N ARG A 248 21.82 -5.28 -5.08
CA ARG A 248 23.09 -5.15 -5.81
C ARG A 248 24.20 -6.02 -5.23
N MET A 249 24.07 -6.45 -3.98
CA MET A 249 25.08 -7.25 -3.26
C MET A 249 24.90 -8.77 -3.46
N ARG A 250 23.83 -9.20 -4.12
CA ARG A 250 23.50 -10.60 -4.41
C ARG A 250 23.51 -10.86 -5.91
#